data_AF-A0A7V5R061-F1
#
_entry.id   AF-A0A7V5R061-F1
#
_cell.length_a   1.000
_cell.length_b   1.000
_cell.length_c   1.000
_cell.angle_alpha   90.00
_cell.angle_beta   90.00
_cell.angle_gamma   90.00
#
_symmetry.space_group_name_H-M   'P 1'
#
loop_
_entity.id
_entity.type
_entity.pdbx_description
1 polymer ?
#
loop_
_entity_poly.entity_id
_entity_poly.type
_entity_poly.pdbx_seq_one_letter_code
_entity_poly.pdbx_strand_id
1 'polypeptide(L)'
;MTQEQFEGTRNYLDKYAGLLVKSQDRILGYALDSKYYGIDEWTQYIKNGLANLTVADVNRVINKYLQEDNIHFVFISKDGKDMKQRLVSEQPSPMKYNSAKDEDLLNKDKFLQKFPLHINADDVSIIPVEAVFQ
;
A
#
# COMPACT_ATOMS: atom_id res chain seq x y z
N MET A 1 9.33 11.90 -0.16
CA MET A 1 10.60 11.15 -0.08
C MET A 1 11.76 12.12 -0.21
N THR A 2 12.83 11.97 0.59
CA THR A 2 14.05 12.79 0.48
C THR A 2 14.97 12.30 -0.64
N GLN A 3 15.95 13.11 -1.06
CA GLN A 3 16.96 12.71 -2.06
C GLN A 3 17.75 11.46 -1.61
N GLU A 4 18.17 11.43 -0.34
CA GLU A 4 18.92 10.30 0.23
C GLU A 4 18.10 9.01 0.22
N GLN A 5 16.82 9.07 0.63
CA GLN A 5 15.92 7.92 0.58
C GLN A 5 15.74 7.43 -0.86
N PHE A 6 15.56 8.35 -1.81
CA PHE A 6 15.41 8.03 -3.22
C PHE A 6 16.65 7.32 -3.78
N GLU A 7 17.84 7.85 -3.55
CA GLU A 7 19.09 7.24 -4.04
C GLU A 7 19.33 5.87 -3.42
N GLY A 8 19.09 5.73 -2.11
CA GLY A 8 19.16 4.45 -1.40
C GLY A 8 18.22 3.40 -2.00
N THR A 9 16.95 3.75 -2.20
CA THR A 9 15.96 2.86 -2.82
C THR A 9 16.30 2.53 -4.27
N ARG A 10 16.71 3.51 -5.09
CA ARG A 10 17.10 3.29 -6.48
C ARG A 10 18.26 2.31 -6.60
N ASN A 11 19.30 2.50 -5.79
CA ASN A 11 20.49 1.62 -5.78
C ASN A 11 20.16 0.19 -5.33
N TYR A 12 19.22 0.05 -4.38
CA TYR A 12 18.71 -1.27 -3.98
C TYR A 12 17.97 -1.94 -5.14
N LEU A 13 17.03 -1.24 -5.78
CA LEU A 13 16.19 -1.79 -6.84
C LEU A 13 17.01 -2.17 -8.10
N ASP A 14 18.01 -1.38 -8.46
CA ASP A 14 18.91 -1.68 -9.60
C ASP A 14 19.61 -3.04 -9.44
N LYS A 15 20.10 -3.34 -8.23
CA LYS A 15 20.70 -4.64 -7.90
C LYS A 15 19.66 -5.74 -7.76
N TYR A 16 18.52 -5.42 -7.16
CA TYR A 16 17.44 -6.37 -6.89
C TYR A 16 16.82 -6.91 -8.19
N ALA A 17 16.78 -6.12 -9.26
CA ALA A 17 16.29 -6.57 -10.57
C ALA A 17 17.01 -7.85 -11.04
N GLY A 18 18.33 -7.94 -10.91
CA GLY A 18 19.08 -9.15 -11.28
C GLY A 18 18.72 -10.38 -10.44
N LEU A 19 18.30 -10.20 -9.18
CA LEU A 19 17.89 -11.31 -8.31
C LEU A 19 16.53 -11.89 -8.69
N LEU A 20 15.67 -11.11 -9.35
CA LEU A 20 14.35 -11.54 -9.77
C LEU A 20 14.40 -12.51 -10.96
N VAL A 21 15.49 -12.51 -11.72
CA VAL A 21 15.75 -13.40 -12.88
C VAL A 21 16.77 -14.50 -12.57
N LYS A 22 16.89 -14.91 -11.29
CA LYS A 22 17.91 -15.89 -10.85
C LYS A 22 17.70 -17.33 -11.34
N SER A 23 16.54 -17.65 -11.93
CA SER A 23 16.16 -18.99 -12.36
C SER A 23 15.50 -18.97 -13.74
N GLN A 24 15.60 -20.08 -14.47
CA GLN A 24 15.15 -20.18 -15.86
C GLN A 24 13.65 -19.94 -16.02
N ASP A 25 12.84 -20.44 -15.07
CA ASP A 25 11.38 -20.22 -15.03
C ASP A 25 11.03 -18.73 -14.87
N ARG A 26 11.80 -17.99 -14.06
CA ARG A 26 11.62 -16.55 -13.89
C ARG A 26 12.04 -15.77 -15.13
N ILE A 27 13.17 -16.13 -15.74
CA ILE A 27 13.61 -15.53 -17.01
C ILE A 27 12.52 -15.70 -18.08
N LEU A 28 11.97 -16.90 -18.19
CA LEU A 28 10.90 -17.18 -19.15
C LEU A 28 9.62 -16.39 -18.83
N GLY A 29 9.22 -16.33 -17.55
CA GLY A 29 8.06 -15.55 -17.11
C GLY A 29 8.17 -14.07 -17.49
N TYR A 30 9.28 -13.42 -17.16
CA TYR A 30 9.51 -12.03 -17.53
C TYR A 30 9.64 -11.82 -19.04
N ALA A 31 10.18 -12.78 -19.80
CA ALA A 31 10.21 -12.68 -21.25
C ALA A 31 8.81 -12.73 -21.88
N LEU A 32 7.90 -13.53 -21.32
CA LEU A 32 6.49 -13.57 -21.73
C LEU A 32 5.81 -12.23 -21.41
N ASP A 33 6.02 -11.69 -20.21
CA ASP A 33 5.50 -10.38 -19.82
C ASP A 33 6.06 -9.27 -20.71
N SER A 34 7.37 -9.26 -20.98
CA SER A 34 8.01 -8.30 -21.87
C SER A 34 7.37 -8.30 -23.26
N LYS A 35 7.13 -9.49 -23.81
CA LYS A 35 6.45 -9.64 -25.10
C LYS A 35 4.99 -9.17 -25.06
N TYR A 36 4.28 -9.47 -23.98
CA TYR A 36 2.88 -9.07 -23.81
C TYR A 36 2.72 -7.55 -23.70
N TYR A 37 3.56 -6.90 -22.89
CA TYR A 37 3.52 -5.45 -22.67
C TYR A 37 4.27 -4.64 -23.72
N GLY A 38 5.00 -5.28 -24.64
CA GLY A 38 5.77 -4.62 -25.69
C GLY A 38 6.97 -3.82 -25.16
N ILE A 39 7.58 -4.28 -24.05
CA ILE A 39 8.78 -3.69 -23.47
C ILE A 39 10.02 -4.50 -23.86
N ASP A 40 11.20 -3.89 -23.69
CA ASP A 40 12.49 -4.57 -23.87
C ASP A 40 12.67 -5.74 -22.88
N GLU A 41 13.83 -6.42 -22.97
CA GLU A 41 14.24 -7.38 -21.94
C GLU A 41 14.07 -6.75 -20.56
N TRP A 42 13.29 -7.42 -19.70
CA TRP A 42 12.76 -6.83 -18.48
C TRP A 42 13.85 -6.21 -17.60
N THR A 43 14.99 -6.89 -17.45
CA THR A 43 16.08 -6.40 -16.60
C THR A 43 16.68 -5.10 -17.16
N GLN A 44 16.87 -5.01 -18.49
CA GLN A 44 17.31 -3.78 -19.16
C GLN A 44 16.27 -2.67 -19.04
N TYR A 45 15.00 -2.98 -19.29
CA TYR A 45 13.89 -2.02 -19.17
C TYR A 45 13.86 -1.36 -17.78
N ILE A 46 13.93 -2.17 -16.71
CA ILE A 46 13.95 -1.68 -15.33
C ILE A 46 15.19 -0.83 -15.05
N LYS A 47 16.39 -1.29 -15.42
CA LYS A 47 17.64 -0.54 -15.19
C LYS A 47 17.65 0.81 -15.89
N ASN A 48 17.22 0.84 -17.15
CA ASN A 48 17.11 2.08 -17.91
C ASN A 48 16.08 3.03 -17.30
N GLY A 49 14.94 2.50 -16.86
CA GLY A 49 13.92 3.27 -16.17
C GLY A 49 14.44 3.89 -14.86
N LEU A 50 15.12 3.10 -14.03
CA LEU A 50 15.70 3.59 -12.77
C LEU A 50 16.80 4.61 -13.00
N ALA A 51 17.66 4.42 -14.01
CA ALA A 51 18.73 5.36 -14.34
C ALA A 51 18.19 6.76 -14.70
N ASN A 52 17.06 6.81 -15.40
CA ASN A 52 16.41 8.06 -15.83
C ASN A 52 15.45 8.65 -14.78
N LEU A 53 15.08 7.89 -13.75
CA LEU A 53 14.11 8.32 -12.74
C LEU A 53 14.70 9.40 -11.82
N THR A 54 13.88 10.38 -11.44
CA THR A 54 14.25 11.45 -10.49
C THR A 54 13.42 11.40 -9.22
N VAL A 55 13.93 12.01 -8.14
CA VAL A 55 13.15 12.19 -6.89
C VAL A 55 11.88 13.03 -7.13
N ALA A 56 11.93 13.96 -8.07
CA ALA A 56 10.80 14.82 -8.42
C ALA A 56 9.68 14.00 -9.07
N ASP A 57 10.02 13.05 -9.95
CA ASP A 57 9.04 12.14 -10.54
C ASP A 57 8.36 11.28 -9.49
N VAL A 58 9.14 10.71 -8.57
CA VAL A 58 8.60 9.87 -7.49
C VAL A 58 7.68 10.68 -6.58
N ASN A 59 8.11 11.86 -6.12
CA ASN A 59 7.29 12.70 -5.26
C ASN A 59 6.02 13.19 -5.97
N ARG A 60 6.08 13.49 -7.28
CA ARG A 60 4.91 13.84 -8.08
C ARG A 60 3.90 12.69 -8.13
N VAL A 61 4.36 11.46 -8.32
CA VAL A 61 3.50 10.27 -8.36
C VAL A 61 2.92 9.96 -6.97
N ILE A 62 3.72 10.06 -5.90
CA ILE A 62 3.25 9.91 -4.52
C ILE A 62 2.10 10.89 -4.24
N ASN A 63 2.32 12.18 -4.51
CA ASN A 63 1.30 13.19 -4.25
C ASN A 63 0.04 13.03 -5.11
N LYS A 64 0.18 12.45 -6.31
CA LYS A 64 -0.95 12.26 -7.23
C LYS A 64 -1.80 11.04 -6.88
N TYR A 65 -1.19 9.94 -6.43
CA TYR A 65 -1.87 8.65 -6.31
C TYR A 65 -1.98 8.10 -4.89
N LEU A 66 -1.13 8.54 -3.95
CA LEU A 66 -1.24 8.16 -2.56
C LEU A 66 -2.14 9.18 -1.83
N GLN A 67 -3.45 9.02 -2.03
CA GLN A 67 -4.52 9.86 -1.48
C GLN A 67 -5.54 9.01 -0.73
N GLU A 68 -6.55 9.66 -0.16
CA GLU A 68 -7.59 9.02 0.65
C GLU A 68 -8.94 8.88 -0.08
N ASP A 69 -9.15 9.59 -1.21
CA ASP A 69 -10.46 9.58 -1.90
C ASP A 69 -10.73 8.31 -2.73
N ASN A 70 -9.70 7.53 -3.06
CA ASN A 70 -9.80 6.34 -3.92
C ASN A 70 -8.94 5.19 -3.36
N ILE A 71 -9.25 4.82 -2.12
CA ILE A 71 -8.59 3.74 -1.39
C ILE A 71 -9.61 2.67 -0.98
N HIS A 72 -9.20 1.40 -1.06
CA HIS A 72 -9.97 0.28 -0.54
C HIS A 72 -9.24 -0.36 0.64
N PHE A 73 -9.93 -0.47 1.76
CA PHE A 73 -9.45 -1.20 2.93
C PHE A 73 -10.13 -2.56 3.01
N VAL A 74 -9.33 -3.62 3.16
CA VAL A 74 -9.83 -4.98 3.37
C VAL A 74 -9.44 -5.43 4.77
N PHE A 75 -10.43 -5.85 5.55
CA PHE A 75 -10.24 -6.30 6.92
C PHE A 75 -10.71 -7.74 7.08
N ILE A 76 -9.99 -8.51 7.89
CA ILE A 76 -10.44 -9.82 8.36
C ILE A 76 -10.91 -9.62 9.80
N SER A 77 -12.21 -9.80 10.03
CA SER A 77 -12.85 -9.63 11.33
C SER A 77 -13.66 -10.87 11.71
N LYS A 78 -13.68 -11.19 13.00
CA LYS A 78 -14.61 -12.20 13.57
C LYS A 78 -16.06 -11.77 13.44
N ASP A 79 -16.32 -10.46 13.50
CA ASP A 79 -17.65 -9.87 13.37
C ASP A 79 -17.61 -8.70 12.38
N GLY A 80 -17.93 -8.99 11.12
CA GLY A 80 -18.01 -7.98 10.06
C GLY A 80 -19.22 -7.05 10.20
N LYS A 81 -20.31 -7.51 10.84
CA LYS A 81 -21.54 -6.70 11.01
C LYS A 81 -21.32 -5.59 12.03
N ASP A 82 -20.76 -5.94 13.19
CA ASP A 82 -20.37 -4.96 14.20
C ASP A 82 -19.33 -3.97 13.66
N MET A 83 -18.33 -4.46 12.93
CA MET A 83 -17.31 -3.58 12.33
C MET A 83 -17.93 -2.61 11.32
N LYS A 84 -18.80 -3.09 10.42
CA LYS A 84 -19.54 -2.21 9.50
C LYS A 84 -20.32 -1.15 10.27
N GLN A 85 -21.07 -1.55 11.30
CA GLN A 85 -21.85 -0.62 12.12
C GLN A 85 -20.96 0.48 12.71
N ARG A 86 -19.82 0.11 13.31
CA ARG A 86 -18.89 1.08 13.92
C ARG A 86 -18.28 2.06 12.93
N LEU A 87 -17.93 1.59 11.72
CA LEU A 87 -17.38 2.42 10.65
C LEU A 87 -18.40 3.43 10.14
N VAL A 88 -19.62 2.97 9.81
CA VAL A 88 -20.65 3.84 9.21
C VAL A 88 -21.29 4.79 10.22
N SER A 89 -21.27 4.43 11.52
CA SER A 89 -21.79 5.29 12.58
C SER A 89 -20.72 6.20 13.19
N GLU A 90 -19.48 6.14 12.70
CA GLU A 90 -18.31 6.84 13.26
C GLU A 90 -18.20 6.67 14.78
N GLN A 91 -18.41 5.44 15.27
CA GLN A 91 -18.37 5.18 16.70
C GLN A 91 -16.97 5.48 17.25
N PRO A 92 -16.84 6.24 18.36
CA PRO A 92 -15.54 6.54 18.93
C PRO A 92 -14.73 5.28 19.25
N SER A 93 -13.47 5.24 18.81
CA SER A 93 -12.57 4.10 18.95
C SER A 93 -11.34 4.43 19.82
N PRO A 94 -11.50 4.57 21.15
CA PRO A 94 -10.38 4.91 22.03
C PRO A 94 -9.34 3.78 22.08
N MET A 95 -8.07 4.12 21.89
CA MET A 95 -6.96 3.18 22.00
C MET A 95 -6.64 2.88 23.47
N LYS A 96 -6.43 1.60 23.80
CA LYS A 96 -6.03 1.15 25.14
C LYS A 96 -4.63 0.55 25.08
N TYR A 97 -3.76 1.04 25.95
CA TYR A 97 -2.40 0.53 26.08
C TYR A 97 -2.25 -0.29 27.37
N ASN A 98 -1.42 -1.32 27.30
CA ASN A 98 -0.99 -2.12 28.46
C ASN A 98 0.22 -1.53 29.20
N SER A 99 0.73 -0.39 28.74
CA SER A 99 1.87 0.33 29.31
C SER A 99 1.60 1.84 29.29
N ALA A 100 2.32 2.58 30.13
CA ALA A 100 2.39 4.03 29.98
C ALA A 100 2.94 4.40 28.58
N LYS A 101 2.41 5.48 28.02
CA LYS A 101 2.83 6.09 26.75
C LYS A 101 3.10 7.57 26.97
N ASP A 102 3.89 8.16 26.09
CA ASP A 102 4.18 9.58 26.12
C ASP A 102 2.92 10.41 25.84
N GLU A 103 2.92 11.64 26.37
CA GLU A 103 1.76 12.52 26.30
C GLU A 103 1.43 12.97 24.87
N ASP A 104 2.44 13.12 24.01
CA ASP A 104 2.25 13.50 22.61
C ASP A 104 1.44 12.44 21.84
N LEU A 105 1.81 11.16 21.99
CA LEU A 105 1.04 10.05 21.42
C LEU A 105 -0.40 10.02 21.95
N LEU A 106 -0.59 10.13 23.27
CA LEU A 106 -1.92 10.10 23.89
C LEU A 106 -2.81 11.25 23.42
N ASN A 107 -2.24 12.43 23.15
CA ASN A 107 -2.99 13.56 22.62
C ASN A 107 -3.38 13.37 21.15
N LYS A 108 -2.52 12.75 20.34
CA LYS A 108 -2.88 12.35 18.97
C LYS A 108 -4.01 11.32 18.96
N ASP A 109 -3.96 10.33 19.85
CA ASP A 109 -5.01 9.32 19.96
C ASP A 109 -6.37 9.92 20.37
N LYS A 110 -6.38 10.93 21.26
CA LYS A 110 -7.61 11.64 21.65
C LYS A 110 -8.29 12.35 20.48
N PHE A 111 -7.51 12.82 19.51
CA PHE A 111 -8.02 13.38 18.27
C PHE A 111 -8.50 12.26 17.33
N LEU A 112 -7.67 11.25 17.10
CA LEU A 112 -7.94 10.16 16.16
C LEU A 112 -9.16 9.31 16.55
N GLN A 113 -9.42 9.09 17.83
CA GLN A 113 -10.55 8.29 18.31
C GLN A 113 -11.94 8.80 17.85
N LYS A 114 -12.04 10.04 17.38
CA LYS A 114 -13.29 10.65 16.84
C LYS A 114 -13.05 11.31 15.49
N PHE A 115 -12.00 10.91 14.79
CA PHE A 115 -11.71 11.45 13.46
C PHE A 115 -12.82 11.02 12.49
N PRO A 116 -13.49 11.97 11.81
CA PRO A 116 -14.57 11.64 10.90
C PRO A 116 -14.00 10.93 9.67
N LEU A 117 -14.60 9.79 9.31
CA LEU A 117 -14.19 8.96 8.18
C LEU A 117 -15.11 9.16 6.97
N HIS A 118 -16.33 9.65 7.19
CA HIS A 118 -17.31 9.94 6.15
C HIS A 118 -17.62 8.74 5.23
N ILE A 119 -17.59 7.52 5.78
CA ILE A 119 -17.82 6.28 5.03
C ILE A 119 -19.33 6.07 4.84
N ASN A 120 -19.80 6.00 3.59
CA ASN A 120 -21.20 5.65 3.32
C ASN A 120 -21.43 4.16 3.58
N ALA A 121 -22.61 3.82 4.09
CA ALA A 121 -22.95 2.43 4.38
C ALA A 121 -22.98 1.54 3.14
N ASP A 122 -23.26 2.11 1.97
CA ASP A 122 -23.28 1.41 0.68
C ASP A 122 -21.87 1.08 0.18
N ASP A 123 -20.85 1.80 0.65
CA ASP A 123 -19.43 1.56 0.32
C ASP A 123 -18.80 0.47 1.20
N VAL A 124 -19.53 -0.09 2.17
CA VAL A 124 -19.04 -1.15 3.06
C VAL A 124 -19.70 -2.48 2.75
N SER A 125 -18.92 -3.40 2.18
CA SER A 125 -19.35 -4.77 1.88
C SER A 125 -18.80 -5.78 2.88
N ILE A 126 -19.64 -6.73 3.29
CA ILE A 126 -19.25 -7.86 4.15
C ILE A 126 -19.25 -9.11 3.29
N ILE A 127 -18.09 -9.76 3.17
CA ILE A 127 -17.92 -11.02 2.44
C ILE A 127 -17.76 -12.15 3.47
N PRO A 128 -18.70 -13.10 3.55
CA PRO A 128 -18.55 -14.30 4.38
C PRO A 128 -17.34 -15.12 3.93
N VAL A 129 -16.65 -15.79 4.87
CA VAL A 129 -15.45 -16.58 4.56
C VAL A 129 -15.74 -17.71 3.58
N GLU A 130 -16.95 -18.26 3.61
CA GLU A 130 -17.43 -19.32 2.74
C GLU A 130 -17.53 -18.89 1.27
N ALA A 131 -17.57 -17.58 1.00
CA ALA A 131 -17.61 -17.01 -0.34
C ALA A 131 -16.21 -16.64 -0.89
N VAL A 132 -15.16 -16.67 -0.06
CA VAL A 132 -13.80 -16.24 -0.46
C VAL A 132 -13.05 -17.34 -1.22
N PHE A 133 -13.31 -18.61 -0.92
CA PHE A 133 -12.57 -19.76 -1.45
C PHE A 133 -13.35 -20.61 -2.47
N GLN A 134 -14.31 -19.99 -3.16
CA GLN A 134 -15.07 -20.64 -4.24
C GLN A 134 -14.34 -20.56 -5.58
#